data_AF-A0A4Q4WJK2-F1
#
_entry.id   AF-A0A4Q4WJK2-F1
#
_cell.length_a   1.000
_cell.length_b   1.000
_cell.length_c   1.000
_cell.angle_alpha   90.00
_cell.angle_beta   90.00
_cell.angle_gamma   90.00
#
_symmetry.space_group_name_H-M   'P 1'
#
loop_
_entity.id
_entity.type
_entity.pdbx_description
1 polymer ?
#
loop_
_entity_poly.entity_id
_entity_poly.type
_entity_poly.pdbx_seq_one_letter_code
_entity_poly.pdbx_strand_id
1 'polypeptide(L)'
;MLFDQRGCGRSTPHAGLEANTTWHLVADIERLRAIAGAERWLVFGGSWGSTLALAYAQKYPQHVSELVLRGIYTVTQAELRWYYQYGVSEMFPEKWARFQAPIPEAERGDMIAAYRKVLTGNDTAKQIEAARAWMLAGRGPAAA
;
A
#
# COMPACT_ATOMS: atom_id res chain seq x y z
N MET A 1 2.52 -4.20 -19.80
CA MET A 1 1.22 -3.54 -19.49
C MET A 1 1.37 -2.78 -18.18
N LEU A 2 0.78 -1.60 -18.06
CA LEU A 2 0.70 -0.81 -16.83
C LEU A 2 -0.78 -0.54 -16.52
N PHE A 3 -1.16 -0.55 -15.24
CA PHE A 3 -2.54 -0.31 -14.81
C PHE A 3 -2.56 0.31 -13.40
N ASP A 4 -3.60 1.10 -13.14
CA ASP A 4 -3.90 1.61 -11.79
C ASP A 4 -4.73 0.59 -11.02
N GLN A 5 -4.31 0.24 -9.80
CA GLN A 5 -5.08 -0.66 -8.92
C GLN A 5 -6.40 -0.01 -8.48
N ARG A 6 -7.32 -0.82 -7.94
CA ARG A 6 -8.62 -0.35 -7.45
C ARG A 6 -8.45 0.82 -6.48
N GLY A 7 -9.26 1.87 -6.65
CA GLY A 7 -9.30 3.02 -5.74
C GLY A 7 -8.16 4.01 -5.85
N CYS A 8 -7.21 3.86 -6.79
CA CYS A 8 -6.09 4.79 -6.95
C CYS A 8 -5.91 5.26 -8.40
N GLY A 9 -5.15 6.34 -8.59
CA GLY A 9 -4.85 6.88 -9.92
C GLY A 9 -6.12 7.25 -10.67
N ARG A 10 -6.28 6.66 -11.87
CA ARG A 10 -7.45 6.86 -12.74
C ARG A 10 -8.53 5.79 -12.58
N SER A 11 -8.32 4.78 -11.73
CA SER A 11 -9.31 3.74 -11.45
C SER A 11 -10.45 4.28 -10.60
N THR A 12 -11.68 3.96 -10.97
CA THR A 12 -12.91 4.45 -10.31
C THR A 12 -13.63 3.33 -9.52
N PRO A 13 -14.32 3.66 -8.41
CA PRO A 13 -14.36 4.98 -7.75
C PRO A 13 -13.03 5.29 -7.01
N HIS A 14 -12.61 6.55 -7.05
CA HIS A 14 -11.40 7.02 -6.36
C HIS A 14 -11.53 6.83 -4.84
N ALA A 15 -10.47 6.36 -4.18
CA ALA A 15 -10.43 6.01 -2.76
C ALA A 15 -11.44 4.92 -2.33
N GLY A 16 -12.01 4.17 -3.28
CA GLY A 16 -12.94 3.07 -2.99
C GLY A 16 -12.25 1.91 -2.25
N LEU A 17 -12.86 1.48 -1.15
CA LEU A 17 -12.41 0.33 -0.35
C LEU A 17 -13.23 -0.94 -0.60
N GLU A 18 -14.39 -0.79 -1.25
CA GLU A 18 -15.26 -1.92 -1.55
C GLU A 18 -14.64 -2.82 -2.62
N ALA A 19 -14.66 -4.13 -2.36
CA ALA A 19 -13.98 -5.13 -3.17
C ALA A 19 -12.50 -4.78 -3.49
N ASN A 20 -11.82 -4.09 -2.55
CA ASN A 20 -10.42 -3.69 -2.69
C ASN A 20 -9.53 -4.52 -1.74
N THR A 21 -9.33 -5.78 -2.11
CA THR A 21 -8.51 -6.73 -1.35
C THR A 21 -7.42 -7.33 -2.24
N THR A 22 -6.37 -7.90 -1.64
CA THR A 22 -5.29 -8.57 -2.37
C THR A 22 -5.82 -9.54 -3.44
N TRP A 23 -6.84 -10.34 -3.11
CA TRP A 23 -7.37 -11.33 -4.03
C TRP A 23 -8.22 -10.75 -5.16
N HIS A 24 -8.87 -9.61 -4.94
CA HIS A 24 -9.53 -8.89 -6.01
C HIS A 24 -8.51 -8.30 -6.99
N LEU A 25 -7.41 -7.72 -6.48
CA LEU A 25 -6.33 -7.20 -7.31
C LEU A 25 -5.62 -8.32 -8.09
N VAL A 26 -5.36 -9.47 -7.47
CA VAL A 26 -4.84 -10.67 -8.14
C VAL A 26 -5.78 -11.14 -9.25
N ALA A 27 -7.10 -11.09 -9.03
CA ALA A 27 -8.07 -11.44 -10.07
C ALA A 27 -8.10 -10.41 -11.22
N ASP A 28 -7.88 -9.12 -10.93
CA ASP A 28 -7.78 -8.09 -11.96
C ASP A 28 -6.54 -8.28 -12.84
N ILE A 29 -5.41 -8.69 -12.24
CA ILE A 29 -4.20 -9.02 -13.00
C ILE A 29 -4.49 -10.15 -13.99
N GLU A 30 -5.21 -11.22 -13.59
CA GLU A 30 -5.62 -12.28 -14.53
C GLU A 30 -6.55 -11.78 -15.64
N ARG A 31 -7.53 -10.93 -15.31
CA ARG A 31 -8.42 -10.34 -16.33
C ARG A 31 -7.63 -9.53 -17.34
N LEU A 32 -6.72 -8.68 -16.85
CA LEU A 32 -5.84 -7.86 -17.68
C LEU A 32 -4.90 -8.70 -18.55
N ARG A 33 -4.37 -9.81 -18.02
CA ARG A 33 -3.58 -10.78 -18.79
C ARG A 33 -4.37 -11.34 -19.96
N ALA A 34 -5.60 -11.79 -19.70
CA ALA A 34 -6.48 -12.36 -20.70
C ALA A 34 -6.85 -11.33 -21.78
N ILE A 35 -7.16 -10.09 -21.38
CA ILE A 35 -7.40 -8.97 -22.31
C ILE A 35 -6.17 -8.68 -23.17
N ALA A 36 -4.97 -8.79 -22.61
CA ALA A 36 -3.72 -8.63 -23.35
C ALA A 36 -3.39 -9.77 -24.31
N GLY A 37 -4.11 -10.91 -24.22
CA GLY A 37 -3.82 -12.12 -24.99
C GLY A 37 -2.50 -12.80 -24.60
N ALA A 38 -1.95 -12.52 -23.41
CA ALA A 38 -0.65 -13.05 -22.98
C ALA A 38 -0.81 -14.42 -22.30
N GLU A 39 -0.23 -15.49 -22.84
CA GLU A 39 -0.27 -16.81 -22.19
C GLU A 39 0.53 -16.82 -20.87
N ARG A 40 1.74 -16.26 -20.93
CA ARG A 40 2.65 -15.99 -19.80
C ARG A 40 3.23 -14.60 -19.92
N TRP A 41 3.62 -14.00 -18.80
CA TRP A 41 4.30 -12.72 -18.79
C TRP A 41 5.26 -12.55 -17.60
N LEU A 42 6.22 -11.65 -17.78
CA LEU A 42 7.11 -11.20 -16.72
C LEU A 42 6.34 -10.27 -15.78
N VAL A 43 6.44 -10.53 -14.48
CA VAL A 43 5.80 -9.72 -13.45
C VAL A 43 6.85 -8.87 -12.74
N PHE A 44 6.72 -7.55 -12.89
CA PHE A 44 7.57 -6.57 -12.24
C PHE A 44 6.83 -5.89 -11.09
N GLY A 45 7.41 -5.86 -9.89
CA GLY A 45 6.75 -5.26 -8.73
C GLY A 45 7.71 -4.87 -7.61
N GLY A 46 7.59 -3.65 -7.10
CA GLY A 46 8.40 -3.18 -5.96
C GLY A 46 7.58 -2.68 -4.79
N SER A 47 8.12 -2.75 -3.57
CA SER A 47 7.39 -2.45 -2.32
C SER A 47 6.09 -3.26 -2.23
N TRP A 48 4.93 -2.64 -2.02
CA TRP A 48 3.62 -3.31 -2.13
C TRP A 48 3.44 -4.08 -3.44
N GLY A 49 3.99 -3.58 -4.55
CA GLY A 49 3.99 -4.30 -5.82
C GLY A 49 4.74 -5.63 -5.76
N SER A 50 5.73 -5.79 -4.89
CA SER A 50 6.40 -7.08 -4.68
C SER A 50 5.50 -8.06 -3.92
N THR A 51 4.73 -7.59 -2.92
CA THR A 51 3.71 -8.40 -2.25
C THR A 51 2.68 -8.90 -3.25
N LEU A 52 2.15 -8.00 -4.07
CA LEU A 52 1.12 -8.34 -5.05
C LEU A 52 1.64 -9.26 -6.15
N ALA A 53 2.89 -9.05 -6.61
CA ALA A 53 3.56 -9.93 -7.55
C ALA A 53 3.73 -11.35 -6.99
N LEU A 54 4.18 -11.48 -5.73
CA LEU A 54 4.31 -12.77 -5.07
C LEU A 54 2.95 -13.47 -4.90
N ALA A 55 1.93 -12.75 -4.44
CA ALA A 55 0.58 -13.30 -4.28
C ALA A 55 -0.02 -13.77 -5.62
N TYR A 56 0.19 -13.00 -6.70
CA TYR A 56 -0.22 -13.38 -8.04
C TYR A 56 0.53 -14.62 -8.54
N ALA A 57 1.86 -14.65 -8.44
CA ALA A 57 2.68 -15.76 -8.89
C ALA A 57 2.42 -17.06 -8.11
N GLN A 58 2.11 -16.96 -6.82
CA GLN A 58 1.74 -18.11 -5.99
C GLN A 58 0.37 -18.70 -6.40
N LYS A 59 -0.56 -17.85 -6.83
CA LYS A 59 -1.90 -18.29 -7.27
C LYS A 59 -1.93 -18.78 -8.72
N TYR A 60 -1.14 -18.16 -9.59
CA TYR A 60 -1.11 -18.42 -11.03
C TYR A 60 0.32 -18.66 -11.54
N PRO A 61 1.05 -19.66 -11.00
CA PRO A 61 2.44 -19.90 -11.37
C PRO A 61 2.61 -20.18 -12.87
N GLN A 62 1.61 -20.81 -13.49
CA GLN A 62 1.61 -21.12 -14.92
C GLN A 62 1.57 -19.89 -15.83
N HIS A 63 1.15 -18.72 -15.32
CA HIS A 63 1.03 -17.48 -16.08
C HIS A 63 2.22 -16.53 -15.89
N VAL A 64 3.16 -16.88 -15.02
CA VAL A 64 4.36 -16.06 -14.75
C VAL A 64 5.56 -16.68 -15.45
N SER A 65 6.26 -15.90 -16.28
CA SER A 65 7.53 -16.31 -16.89
C SER A 65 8.70 -16.05 -15.95
N GLU A 66 8.82 -14.81 -15.47
CA GLU A 66 9.86 -14.36 -14.54
C GLU A 66 9.29 -13.34 -13.53
N LEU A 67 10.02 -13.14 -12.43
CA LEU A 67 9.73 -12.12 -11.42
C LEU A 67 10.89 -11.14 -11.31
N VAL A 68 10.60 -9.84 -11.38
CA VAL A 68 11.56 -8.78 -11.08
C VAL A 68 11.02 -7.98 -9.90
N LEU A 69 11.64 -8.19 -8.72
CA LEU A 69 11.17 -7.66 -7.45
C LEU A 69 12.16 -6.65 -6.86
N ARG A 70 11.64 -5.57 -6.24
CA ARG A 70 12.47 -4.53 -5.61
C ARG A 70 11.92 -4.09 -4.26
N GLY A 71 12.76 -3.98 -3.24
CA GLY A 71 12.35 -3.51 -1.91
C GLY A 71 11.24 -4.38 -1.35
N ILE A 72 11.60 -5.63 -1.06
CA ILE A 72 10.66 -6.70 -0.72
C ILE A 72 9.79 -6.29 0.47
N TYR A 73 8.50 -6.55 0.35
CA TYR A 73 7.52 -6.35 1.40
C TYR A 73 6.59 -7.55 1.44
N THR A 74 6.51 -8.23 2.58
CA THR A 74 5.72 -9.46 2.74
C THR A 74 4.49 -9.26 3.63
N VAL A 75 4.33 -8.07 4.20
CA VAL A 75 3.20 -7.65 5.04
C VAL A 75 3.09 -8.50 6.30
N THR A 76 4.23 -8.94 6.84
CA THR A 76 4.24 -9.62 8.14
C THR A 76 3.93 -8.64 9.27
N GLN A 77 3.44 -9.16 10.39
CA GLN A 77 3.22 -8.34 11.59
C GLN A 77 4.51 -7.67 12.09
N ALA A 78 5.66 -8.30 11.90
CA ALA A 78 6.95 -7.70 12.25
C ALA A 78 7.27 -6.49 11.36
N GLU A 79 7.12 -6.61 10.04
CA GLU A 79 7.32 -5.49 9.10
C GLU A 79 6.33 -4.35 9.36
N LEU A 80 5.05 -4.68 9.60
CA LEU A 80 4.01 -3.69 9.90
C LEU A 80 4.33 -2.92 11.19
N ARG A 81 4.68 -3.61 12.28
CA ARG A 81 5.04 -2.95 13.55
C ARG A 81 6.33 -2.13 13.43
N TRP A 82 7.32 -2.62 12.69
CA TRP A 82 8.55 -1.89 12.47
C TRP A 82 8.31 -0.55 11.76
N TYR A 83 7.43 -0.57 10.74
CA TYR A 83 7.15 0.61 9.93
C TYR A 83 6.15 1.58 10.58
N TYR A 84 5.09 1.05 11.21
CA TYR A 84 3.94 1.83 11.70
C TYR A 84 3.81 1.86 13.23
N GLN A 85 4.77 1.38 14.01
CA GLN A 85 4.69 1.49 15.47
C GLN A 85 6.02 1.86 16.10
N TYR A 86 7.05 1.03 15.90
CA TYR A 86 8.35 1.22 16.52
C TYR A 86 9.47 0.62 15.68
N GLY A 87 10.40 1.45 15.22
CA GLY A 87 11.48 1.07 14.31
C GLY A 87 11.85 2.23 13.40
N VAL A 88 11.00 2.51 12.40
CA VAL A 88 11.11 3.74 11.59
C VAL A 88 11.02 4.99 12.46
N SER A 89 10.27 4.93 13.56
CA SER A 89 10.18 6.00 14.58
C SER A 89 11.55 6.44 15.09
N GLU A 90 12.45 5.49 15.33
CA GLU A 90 13.78 5.74 15.88
C GLU A 90 14.75 6.26 14.81
N MET A 91 14.55 5.84 13.56
CA MET A 91 15.39 6.27 12.44
C MET A 91 15.04 7.68 11.95
N PHE A 92 13.76 8.07 12.03
CA PHE A 92 13.25 9.34 11.50
C PHE A 92 12.30 10.03 12.49
N PRO A 93 12.76 10.41 13.70
CA PRO A 93 11.90 10.89 14.78
C PRO A 93 11.08 12.14 14.41
N GLU A 94 11.64 13.07 13.62
CA GLU A 94 10.90 14.27 13.19
C GLU A 94 9.75 13.94 12.23
N LYS A 95 9.96 12.99 11.32
CA LYS A 95 8.90 12.54 10.40
C LYS A 95 7.85 11.75 11.15
N TRP A 96 8.28 10.93 12.11
CA TRP A 96 7.40 10.18 12.99
C TRP A 96 6.52 11.11 13.84
N ALA A 97 7.08 12.18 14.40
CA ALA A 97 6.33 13.18 15.15
C ALA A 97 5.22 13.83 14.30
N ARG A 98 5.49 14.12 13.03
CA ARG A 98 4.49 14.65 12.08
C ARG A 98 3.44 13.60 11.69
N PHE A 99 3.85 12.34 11.51
CA PHE A 99 2.95 11.22 11.25
C PHE A 99 1.95 11.03 12.41
N GLN A 100 2.40 11.00 13.66
CA GLN A 100 1.50 10.75 14.78
C GLN A 100 0.67 11.98 15.20
N ALA A 101 1.00 13.19 14.74
CA ALA A 101 0.37 14.43 15.19
C ALA A 101 -1.17 14.48 15.00
N PRO A 102 -1.74 14.03 13.87
CA PRO A 102 -3.21 14.03 13.69
C PRO A 102 -3.94 12.96 14.52
N ILE A 103 -3.20 12.04 15.16
CA ILE A 103 -3.76 10.95 15.94
C ILE A 103 -3.70 11.30 17.43
N PRO A 104 -4.83 11.22 18.17
CA PRO A 104 -4.85 11.41 19.62
C PRO A 104 -3.89 10.48 20.33
N GLU A 105 -3.19 10.97 21.36
CA GLU A 105 -2.15 10.21 22.08
C GLU A 105 -2.66 8.85 22.60
N ALA A 106 -3.90 8.82 23.12
CA ALA A 106 -4.54 7.60 23.60
C ALA A 106 -4.78 6.54 22.51
N GLU A 107 -4.79 6.91 21.24
CA GLU A 107 -5.01 6.00 20.10
C GLU A 107 -3.69 5.57 19.42
N ARG A 108 -2.53 6.09 19.86
CA ARG A 108 -1.23 5.82 19.21
C ARG A 108 -0.65 4.43 19.48
N GLY A 109 -1.33 3.59 20.26
CA GLY A 109 -0.92 2.20 20.53
C GLY A 109 -1.09 1.27 19.32
N ASP A 110 -1.94 1.64 18.36
CA ASP A 110 -2.09 0.98 17.06
C ASP A 110 -2.33 2.04 15.99
N MET A 111 -1.24 2.54 15.40
CA MET A 111 -1.33 3.61 14.40
C MET A 111 -2.09 3.18 13.14
N ILE A 112 -2.05 1.91 12.75
CA ILE A 112 -2.75 1.43 11.56
C ILE A 112 -4.26 1.50 11.79
N ALA A 113 -4.75 1.00 12.93
CA ALA A 113 -6.15 1.07 13.28
C ALA A 113 -6.63 2.51 13.48
N ALA A 114 -5.83 3.34 14.16
CA ALA A 114 -6.15 4.74 14.40
C ALA A 114 -6.28 5.54 13.09
N TYR A 115 -5.33 5.37 12.17
CA TYR A 115 -5.43 6.02 10.87
C TYR A 115 -6.58 5.49 10.02
N ARG A 116 -6.86 4.18 10.04
CA ARG A 116 -8.02 3.61 9.35
C ARG A 116 -9.30 4.30 9.82
N LYS A 117 -9.50 4.42 11.13
CA LYS A 117 -10.65 5.08 11.74
C LYS A 117 -10.81 6.52 11.26
N VAL A 118 -9.72 7.30 11.20
CA VAL A 118 -9.77 8.69 10.71
C VAL A 118 -10.07 8.75 9.21
N LEU A 119 -9.36 7.97 8.40
CA LEU A 119 -9.46 7.99 6.94
C LEU A 119 -10.80 7.46 6.41
N THR A 120 -11.50 6.61 7.17
CA THR A 120 -12.84 6.11 6.84
C THR A 120 -13.94 6.76 7.68
N GLY A 121 -13.64 7.83 8.40
CA GLY A 121 -14.63 8.58 9.19
C GLY A 121 -15.50 9.49 8.32
N ASN A 122 -16.27 10.37 8.95
CA ASN A 122 -17.17 11.32 8.25
C ASN A 122 -16.63 12.75 8.19
N ASP A 123 -15.46 13.01 8.79
CA ASP A 123 -14.84 14.34 8.85
C ASP A 123 -13.79 14.48 7.75
N THR A 124 -14.19 15.08 6.63
CA THR A 124 -13.33 15.28 5.47
C THR A 124 -12.07 16.10 5.78
N ALA A 125 -12.14 17.06 6.71
CA ALA A 125 -10.98 17.87 7.06
C ALA A 125 -9.92 17.01 7.77
N LYS A 126 -10.34 16.18 8.74
CA LYS A 126 -9.46 15.24 9.42
C LYS A 126 -8.92 14.14 8.51
N GLN A 127 -9.73 13.65 7.58
CA GLN A 127 -9.27 12.70 6.55
C GLN A 127 -8.12 13.29 5.74
N ILE A 128 -8.26 14.53 5.25
CA ILE A 128 -7.24 15.22 4.44
C ILE A 128 -5.98 15.48 5.27
N GLU A 129 -6.12 15.96 6.50
CA GLU A 129 -5.01 16.20 7.42
C GLU A 129 -4.21 14.92 7.65
N ALA A 130 -4.88 13.83 8.04
CA ALA A 130 -4.26 12.53 8.26
C ALA A 130 -3.59 12.00 6.98
N ALA A 131 -4.28 12.04 5.83
CA ALA A 131 -3.74 11.58 4.55
C ALA A 131 -2.47 12.34 4.15
N ARG A 132 -2.43 13.66 4.38
CA ARG A 132 -1.23 14.48 4.12
C ARG A 132 -0.09 14.13 5.06
N ALA A 133 -0.36 13.99 6.35
CA ALA A 133 0.64 13.61 7.34
C ALA A 133 1.27 12.24 7.01
N TRP A 134 0.44 11.25 6.65
CA TRP A 134 0.91 9.93 6.22
C TRP A 134 1.77 10.03 4.95
N MET A 135 1.27 10.71 3.91
CA MET A 135 2.00 10.82 2.64
C MET A 135 3.37 11.48 2.81
N LEU A 136 3.47 12.54 3.62
CA LEU A 136 4.71 13.28 3.82
C LEU A 136 5.73 12.49 4.66
N ALA A 137 5.27 11.66 5.61
CA ALA A 137 6.15 10.83 6.42
C ALA A 137 6.93 9.80 5.57
N GLY A 138 6.32 9.29 4.50
CA GLY A 138 6.94 8.32 3.58
C GLY A 138 7.86 8.92 2.52
N ARG A 139 7.92 10.25 2.36
CA ARG A 139 8.83 10.88 1.38
C ARG A 139 10.24 10.96 1.94
N GLY A 140 11.25 10.64 1.12
CA GLY A 140 12.65 10.97 1.41
C GLY A 140 12.84 12.47 1.61
N PRO A 141 13.98 12.94 2.16
CA PRO A 141 14.27 14.37 2.11
C PRO A 141 14.11 14.86 0.67
N ALA A 142 13.41 15.98 0.47
CA ALA A 142 13.44 16.64 -0.83
C ALA A 142 14.92 16.89 -1.14
N ALA A 143 15.38 16.45 -2.31
CA ALA A 143 16.72 16.79 -2.76
C ALA A 143 16.84 18.32 -2.72
N ALA A 144 17.79 18.82 -1.92
CA ALA A 144 18.14 20.23 -1.85
C ALA A 144 18.84 20.65 -3.15
#